data_AF-A0A350YYA8-F1
#
_entry.id   AF-A0A350YYA8-F1
#
_cell.length_a   1.000
_cell.length_b   1.000
_cell.length_c   1.000
_cell.angle_alpha   90.00
_cell.angle_beta   90.00
_cell.angle_gamma   90.00
#
_symmetry.space_group_name_H-M   'P 1'
#
loop_
_entity.id
_entity.type
_entity.pdbx_description
1 polymer ?
#
loop_
_entity_poly.entity_id
_entity_poly.type
_entity_poly.pdbx_seq_one_letter_code
_entity_poly.pdbx_strand_id
1 'polypeptide(L)'
;MKTIIIFIVSIFTICACTGIRESTRVLIENEKIASDDTLQYELVIIDPGFETWFVTHSKPVWFHSQSWLETWNRQYVTAWNARYMNGRGNRCCDTYIDYQFHVDYGLDLNHKLYWYFRYVERKLGMAILPEGIRRQDY
;
A
#
# COMPACT_ATOMS: atom_id res chain seq x y z
N MET A 1 -21.58 -38.66 -33.43
CA MET A 1 -20.31 -37.91 -33.48
C MET A 1 -20.47 -36.38 -33.40
N LYS A 2 -21.69 -35.82 -33.30
CA LYS A 2 -21.92 -34.37 -33.12
C LYS A 2 -22.12 -33.96 -31.65
N THR A 3 -22.60 -34.88 -30.82
CA THR A 3 -22.84 -34.67 -29.37
C THR A 3 -21.56 -34.66 -28.53
N ILE A 4 -20.50 -35.37 -28.97
CA ILE A 4 -19.21 -35.41 -28.27
C ILE A 4 -18.44 -34.08 -28.44
N ILE A 5 -18.63 -33.39 -29.57
CA ILE A 5 -17.97 -32.09 -29.84
C ILE A 5 -18.52 -30.98 -28.93
N ILE A 6 -19.80 -31.06 -28.55
CA ILE A 6 -20.44 -30.06 -27.66
C ILE A 6 -19.89 -30.16 -26.22
N PHE A 7 -19.48 -31.35 -25.78
CA PHE A 7 -18.92 -31.55 -24.45
C PHE A 7 -17.50 -30.98 -24.29
N ILE A 8 -16.71 -30.91 -25.37
CA ILE A 8 -15.32 -30.41 -25.32
C ILE A 8 -15.28 -28.86 -25.28
N VAL A 9 -16.29 -28.19 -25.87
CA VAL A 9 -16.36 -26.71 -25.87
C VAL A 9 -16.85 -26.15 -24.52
N SER A 10 -17.62 -26.93 -23.76
CA SER A 10 -18.14 -26.53 -22.43
C SER A 10 -17.07 -26.48 -21.33
N ILE A 11 -15.91 -27.11 -21.56
CA ILE A 11 -14.84 -27.25 -20.55
C ILE A 11 -13.89 -26.03 -20.48
N PHE A 12 -13.99 -25.08 -21.41
CA PHE A 12 -13.14 -23.89 -21.44
C PHE A 12 -13.71 -22.68 -20.67
N THR A 13 -14.90 -22.78 -20.08
CA THR A 13 -15.57 -21.69 -19.33
C THR A 13 -15.39 -21.78 -17.81
N ILE A 14 -14.20 -22.15 -17.35
CA ILE A 14 -13.78 -21.85 -15.98
C ILE A 14 -12.50 -21.02 -16.07
N CYS A 15 -12.64 -19.77 -16.53
CA CYS A 15 -11.72 -18.72 -16.12
C CYS A 15 -11.87 -18.61 -14.60
N ALA A 16 -11.07 -19.40 -13.89
CA ALA A 16 -10.90 -19.29 -12.46
C ALA A 16 -10.25 -17.94 -12.16
N CYS A 17 -11.07 -16.89 -12.03
CA CYS A 17 -10.69 -15.72 -11.25
C CYS A 17 -10.83 -16.07 -9.78
N THR A 18 -10.04 -17.04 -9.31
CA THR A 18 -9.73 -17.13 -7.89
C THR A 18 -8.70 -16.03 -7.63
N GLY A 19 -9.20 -14.82 -7.34
CA GLY A 19 -8.34 -13.76 -6.83
C GLY A 19 -7.73 -14.26 -5.53
N ILE A 20 -6.46 -14.69 -5.58
CA ILE A 20 -5.67 -14.94 -4.39
C ILE A 20 -5.70 -13.62 -3.62
N ARG A 21 -6.35 -13.63 -2.45
CA ARG A 21 -6.25 -12.54 -1.49
C ARG A 21 -4.86 -12.63 -0.88
N GLU A 22 -3.86 -12.08 -1.57
CA GLU A 22 -2.57 -11.84 -0.95
C GLU A 22 -2.80 -10.84 0.19
N SER A 23 -2.41 -11.22 1.41
CA SER A 23 -2.47 -10.33 2.58
C SER A 23 -1.32 -9.34 2.45
N THR A 24 -1.65 -8.06 2.28
CA THR A 24 -0.68 -6.98 2.17
C THR A 24 -0.50 -6.35 3.54
N ARG A 25 0.70 -6.41 4.11
CA ARG A 25 0.99 -5.85 5.45
C ARG A 25 2.00 -4.72 5.36
N VAL A 26 1.83 -3.70 6.19
CA VAL A 26 2.76 -2.59 6.33
C VAL A 26 2.96 -2.26 7.79
N LEU A 27 4.21 -2.13 8.22
CA LEU A 27 4.61 -1.89 9.60
C LEU A 27 5.78 -0.89 9.63
N ILE A 28 5.86 -0.10 10.70
CA ILE A 28 7.01 0.75 11.00
C ILE A 28 7.70 0.11 12.20
N GLU A 29 8.95 -0.31 12.02
CA GLU A 29 9.75 -0.96 13.05
C GLU A 29 10.89 -0.05 13.51
N ASN A 30 11.22 -0.12 14.80
CA ASN A 30 12.31 0.66 15.38
C ASN A 30 13.59 -0.20 15.37
N GLU A 31 14.58 0.20 14.59
CA GLU A 31 15.90 -0.43 14.61
C GLU A 31 16.83 0.37 15.53
N LYS A 32 17.21 -0.23 16.67
CA LYS A 32 18.18 0.37 17.58
C LYS A 32 19.58 -0.09 17.18
N ILE A 33 20.35 0.78 16.55
CA ILE A 33 21.73 0.48 16.16
C ILE A 33 22.61 0.57 17.41
N ALA A 34 23.24 -0.55 17.79
CA ALA A 34 23.97 -0.68 19.07
C ALA A 34 25.21 0.24 19.23
N SER A 35 25.55 1.04 18.22
CA SER A 35 26.77 1.86 18.18
C SER A 35 26.51 3.37 18.05
N ASP A 36 25.27 3.78 17.78
CA ASP A 36 24.91 5.18 17.55
C ASP A 36 23.62 5.42 18.35
N ASP A 37 23.59 6.43 19.23
CA ASP A 37 22.39 6.75 20.04
C ASP A 37 21.22 7.29 19.18
N THR A 38 21.26 7.06 17.86
CA THR A 38 20.25 7.45 16.88
C THR A 38 19.25 6.31 16.71
N LEU A 39 17.96 6.66 16.80
CA LEU A 39 16.86 5.76 16.48
C LEU A 39 16.63 5.81 14.97
N GLN A 40 16.70 4.65 14.30
CA GLN A 40 16.30 4.52 12.90
C GLN A 40 15.00 3.74 12.80
N TYR A 41 14.18 4.12 11.82
CA TYR A 41 12.88 3.50 11.58
C TYR A 41 12.89 2.83 10.22
N GLU A 42 12.40 1.59 10.17
CA GLU A 42 12.26 0.85 8.93
C GLU A 42 10.79 0.67 8.56
N LEU A 43 10.46 0.88 7.29
CA LEU A 43 9.15 0.55 6.74
C LEU A 43 9.17 -0.86 6.14
N VAL A 44 8.56 -1.80 6.85
CA VAL A 44 8.44 -3.20 6.43
C VAL A 44 7.14 -3.38 5.66
N ILE A 45 7.25 -3.69 4.36
CA ILE A 45 6.11 -3.95 3.48
C ILE A 45 6.16 -5.41 3.03
N ILE A 46 5.14 -6.17 3.42
CA ILE A 46 4.95 -7.57 3.03
C ILE A 46 3.95 -7.61 1.88
N ASP A 47 4.40 -7.17 0.71
CA ASP A 47 3.70 -7.32 -0.56
C ASP A 47 4.73 -7.57 -1.68
N PRO A 48 4.76 -8.77 -2.30
CA PRO A 48 5.76 -9.12 -3.30
C PRO A 48 5.66 -8.26 -4.58
N GLY A 49 4.49 -7.68 -4.86
CA GLY A 49 4.28 -6.83 -6.02
C GLY A 49 4.69 -5.38 -5.79
N PHE A 50 4.87 -4.95 -4.54
CA PHE A 50 5.13 -3.54 -4.24
C PHE A 50 6.48 -3.08 -4.77
N GLU A 51 7.58 -3.79 -4.48
CA GLU A 51 8.93 -3.30 -4.80
C GLU A 51 9.13 -3.10 -6.32
N THR A 52 8.68 -4.08 -7.12
CA THR A 52 8.75 -3.98 -8.59
C THR A 52 7.90 -2.82 -9.11
N TRP A 53 6.71 -2.63 -8.54
CA TRP A 53 5.83 -1.53 -8.92
C TRP A 53 6.42 -0.17 -8.51
N PHE A 54 6.99 -0.09 -7.30
CA PHE A 54 7.60 1.11 -6.75
C PHE A 54 8.72 1.61 -7.66
N VAL A 55 9.69 0.76 -8.00
CA VAL A 55 10.82 1.13 -8.87
C VAL A 55 10.38 1.64 -10.25
N THR A 56 9.25 1.15 -10.77
CA THR A 56 8.77 1.49 -12.13
C THR A 56 7.78 2.65 -12.17
N HIS A 57 7.21 3.05 -11.03
CA HIS A 57 6.14 4.05 -10.98
C HIS A 57 6.44 5.24 -10.07
N SER A 58 7.33 5.07 -9.08
CA SER A 58 7.65 6.15 -8.17
C SER A 58 8.36 7.28 -8.90
N LYS A 59 8.13 8.49 -8.39
CA LYS A 59 8.95 9.64 -8.75
C LYS A 59 10.30 9.51 -8.03
N PRO A 60 11.35 10.17 -8.52
CA PRO A 60 12.62 10.23 -7.78
C PRO A 60 12.42 10.77 -6.37
N VAL A 61 13.26 10.34 -5.42
CA VAL A 61 13.03 10.60 -3.99
C VAL A 61 12.90 12.09 -3.64
N TRP A 62 13.66 12.92 -4.34
CA TRP A 62 13.69 14.38 -4.20
C TRP A 62 12.54 15.14 -4.89
N PHE A 63 11.61 14.44 -5.57
CA PHE A 63 10.54 15.10 -6.32
C PHE A 63 9.54 15.84 -5.40
N HIS A 64 9.24 15.26 -4.24
CA HIS A 64 8.43 15.89 -3.20
C HIS A 64 9.30 16.25 -2.01
N SER A 65 9.04 17.40 -1.37
CA SER A 65 9.68 17.71 -0.09
C SER A 65 9.20 16.74 0.99
N GLN A 66 10.03 16.56 2.02
CA GLN A 66 9.65 15.76 3.19
C GLN A 66 8.35 16.28 3.82
N SER A 67 8.22 17.59 4.01
CA SER A 67 7.01 18.20 4.58
C SER A 67 5.75 17.92 3.76
N TRP A 68 5.87 17.86 2.43
CA TRP A 68 4.76 17.49 1.56
C TRP A 68 4.37 16.03 1.79
N LEU A 69 5.36 15.12 1.83
CA LEU A 69 5.11 13.69 2.06
C LEU A 69 4.52 13.43 3.44
N GLU A 70 5.02 14.07 4.50
CA GLU A 70 4.48 13.97 5.86
C GLU A 70 3.01 14.43 5.93
N THR A 71 2.67 15.50 5.20
CA THR A 71 1.29 16.01 5.11
C THR A 71 0.36 14.99 4.47
N TRP A 72 0.80 14.32 3.41
CA TRP A 72 0.02 13.27 2.75
C TRP A 72 -0.05 11.99 3.57
N ASN A 73 1.08 11.53 4.10
CA ASN A 73 1.17 10.33 4.91
C ASN A 73 0.28 10.44 6.15
N ARG A 74 0.23 11.60 6.81
CA ARG A 74 -0.71 11.85 7.91
C ARG A 74 -2.16 11.59 7.51
N GLN A 75 -2.57 12.08 6.35
CA GLN A 75 -3.94 11.90 5.85
C GLN A 75 -4.21 10.44 5.52
N TYR A 76 -3.31 9.79 4.78
CA TYR A 76 -3.45 8.39 4.40
C TYR A 76 -3.45 7.46 5.62
N VAL A 77 -2.51 7.61 6.55
CA VAL A 77 -2.44 6.80 7.78
C VAL A 77 -3.71 6.97 8.60
N THR A 78 -4.21 8.20 8.75
CA THR A 78 -5.45 8.45 9.50
C THR A 78 -6.63 7.69 8.88
N ALA A 79 -6.80 7.79 7.55
CA ALA A 79 -7.86 7.09 6.84
C ALA A 79 -7.68 5.56 6.87
N TRP A 80 -6.44 5.09 6.73
CA TRP A 80 -6.08 3.67 6.79
C TRP A 80 -6.39 3.07 8.16
N ASN A 81 -5.90 3.68 9.23
CA ASN A 81 -6.10 3.21 10.60
C ASN A 81 -7.58 3.29 11.01
N ALA A 82 -8.31 4.32 10.59
CA ALA A 82 -9.76 4.37 10.79
C ALA A 82 -10.48 3.18 10.13
N ARG A 83 -10.04 2.76 8.93
CA ARG A 83 -10.58 1.60 8.23
C ARG A 83 -10.22 0.28 8.92
N TYR A 84 -8.99 0.14 9.37
CA TYR A 84 -8.51 -1.01 10.15
C TYR A 84 -9.35 -1.22 11.41
N MET A 85 -9.54 -0.14 12.20
CA MET A 85 -10.29 -0.21 13.46
C MET A 85 -11.78 -0.50 13.30
N ASN A 86 -12.39 -0.12 12.18
CA ASN A 86 -13.82 -0.32 11.95
C ASN A 86 -14.18 -1.78 11.59
N GLY A 87 -13.22 -2.68 11.35
CA GLY A 87 -13.41 -4.13 11.20
C GLY A 87 -14.30 -4.61 10.03
N ARG A 88 -14.97 -3.71 9.30
CA ARG A 88 -15.85 -4.05 8.19
C ARG A 88 -15.05 -4.27 6.91
N GLY A 89 -14.54 -5.49 6.74
CA GLY A 89 -14.21 -6.10 5.44
C GLY A 89 -13.38 -5.24 4.47
N ASN A 90 -12.45 -4.44 4.99
CA ASN A 90 -11.72 -3.49 4.16
C ASN A 90 -10.50 -4.15 3.53
N ARG A 91 -10.63 -4.48 2.24
CA ARG A 91 -9.66 -5.25 1.44
C ARG A 91 -8.24 -4.66 1.37
N CYS A 92 -8.05 -3.42 1.83
CA CYS A 92 -6.77 -2.71 1.84
C CYS A 92 -6.00 -2.83 3.14
N CYS A 93 -6.72 -2.83 4.27
CA CYS A 93 -6.25 -2.18 5.47
C CYS A 93 -6.21 -3.20 6.62
N ASP A 94 -5.35 -4.20 6.45
CA ASP A 94 -5.25 -5.38 7.32
C ASP A 94 -4.30 -5.19 8.51
N THR A 95 -3.60 -4.06 8.56
CA THR A 95 -2.61 -3.74 9.60
C THR A 95 -2.80 -2.33 10.13
N TYR A 96 -2.44 -2.10 11.39
CA TYR A 96 -2.33 -0.76 11.95
C TYR A 96 -0.95 -0.18 11.61
N ILE A 97 -0.91 1.06 11.11
CA ILE A 97 0.33 1.77 10.82
C ILE A 97 0.61 2.74 11.97
N ASP A 98 1.63 2.43 12.78
CA ASP A 98 2.04 3.27 13.90
C ASP A 98 2.96 4.42 13.46
N TYR A 99 2.41 5.35 12.66
CA TYR A 99 3.11 6.52 12.18
C TYR A 99 2.86 7.72 13.12
N GLN A 100 3.89 8.10 13.86
CA GLN A 100 3.86 9.17 14.85
C GLN A 100 4.14 10.53 14.20
N PHE A 101 3.14 11.41 14.25
CA PHE A 101 3.12 12.70 13.55
C PHE A 101 4.16 13.75 13.95
N HIS A 102 4.93 13.49 15.01
CA HIS A 102 5.96 14.35 15.57
C HIS A 102 7.36 13.75 15.45
N VAL A 103 7.47 12.53 14.90
CA VAL A 103 8.72 11.83 14.66
C VAL A 103 9.21 12.15 13.26
N ASP A 104 10.48 12.50 13.14
CA ASP A 104 11.14 12.65 11.85
C ASP A 104 11.62 11.28 11.36
N TYR A 105 10.85 10.70 10.46
CA TYR A 105 11.17 9.42 9.82
C TYR A 105 12.13 9.54 8.62
N GLY A 106 12.49 10.78 8.23
CA GLY A 106 13.30 11.05 7.06
C GLY A 106 12.57 10.93 5.72
N LEU A 107 13.23 11.41 4.67
CA LEU A 107 12.66 11.51 3.32
C LEU A 107 12.34 10.13 2.72
N ASP A 108 13.24 9.16 2.86
CA ASP A 108 13.12 7.86 2.19
C ASP A 108 11.92 7.05 2.71
N LEU A 109 11.73 6.99 4.03
CA LEU A 109 10.59 6.31 4.65
C LEU A 109 9.29 6.99 4.23
N ASN A 110 9.23 8.31 4.35
CA ASN A 110 8.07 9.09 3.95
C ASN A 110 7.70 8.88 2.48
N HIS A 111 8.71 8.82 1.62
CA HIS A 111 8.55 8.56 0.20
C HIS A 111 7.98 7.15 -0.03
N LYS A 112 8.62 6.13 0.53
CA LYS A 112 8.20 4.73 0.35
C LYS A 112 6.78 4.50 0.87
N LEU A 113 6.43 5.07 2.02
CA LEU A 113 5.10 4.98 2.62
C LEU A 113 4.02 5.64 1.75
N TYR A 114 4.29 6.84 1.22
CA TYR A 114 3.37 7.52 0.31
C TYR A 114 3.07 6.66 -0.93
N TRP A 115 4.12 6.13 -1.57
CA TRP A 115 3.95 5.29 -2.76
C TRP A 115 3.30 3.95 -2.47
N TYR A 116 3.45 3.41 -1.25
CA TYR A 116 2.72 2.23 -0.83
C TYR A 116 1.20 2.47 -0.83
N PHE A 117 0.73 3.63 -0.35
CA PHE A 117 -0.69 3.96 -0.44
C PHE A 117 -1.17 4.05 -1.89
N ARG A 118 -0.39 4.71 -2.77
CA ARG A 118 -0.70 4.80 -4.21
C ARG A 118 -0.77 3.42 -4.88
N TYR A 119 0.16 2.53 -4.50
CA TYR A 119 0.18 1.15 -4.95
C TYR A 119 -1.10 0.41 -4.54
N VAL A 120 -1.47 0.48 -3.26
CA VAL A 120 -2.68 -0.19 -2.73
C VAL A 120 -3.94 0.32 -3.42
N GLU A 121 -4.09 1.64 -3.58
CA GLU A 121 -5.23 2.23 -4.27
C GLU A 121 -5.37 1.71 -5.70
N ARG A 122 -4.24 1.61 -6.41
CA ARG A 122 -4.20 1.09 -7.79
C ARG A 122 -4.47 -0.41 -7.84
N LYS A 123 -3.84 -1.21 -6.97
CA LYS A 123 -3.99 -2.68 -6.92
C LYS A 123 -5.44 -3.07 -6.65
N LEU A 124 -6.12 -2.34 -5.76
CA LEU A 124 -7.48 -2.65 -5.34
C LEU A 124 -8.57 -1.91 -6.13
N GLY A 125 -8.20 -0.91 -6.94
CA GLY A 125 -9.16 -0.04 -7.61
C GLY A 125 -10.05 0.74 -6.63
N MET A 126 -9.52 1.05 -5.45
CA MET A 126 -10.24 1.66 -4.33
C MET A 126 -9.49 2.88 -3.84
N ALA A 127 -10.19 3.99 -3.60
CA ALA A 127 -9.60 5.16 -2.95
C ALA A 127 -9.51 4.96 -1.42
N ILE A 128 -8.37 5.32 -0.83
CA ILE A 128 -8.17 5.43 0.62
C ILE A 128 -8.67 6.80 1.10
N LEU A 129 -8.33 7.86 0.35
CA LEU A 129 -8.76 9.23 0.65
C LEU A 129 -9.99 9.66 -0.19
N PRO A 130 -10.84 10.56 0.35
CA PRO A 130 -11.90 11.19 -0.43
C PRO A 130 -11.38 11.88 -1.70
N GLU A 131 -12.20 11.90 -2.75
CA GLU A 131 -11.83 12.47 -4.05
C GLU A 131 -11.40 13.95 -3.98
N GLY A 132 -12.05 14.76 -3.12
CA GLY A 132 -11.69 16.17 -2.95
C GLY A 132 -10.27 16.39 -2.45
N ILE A 133 -9.74 15.46 -1.66
CA ILE A 133 -8.37 15.49 -1.15
C ILE A 133 -7.41 15.02 -2.25
N ARG A 134 -7.68 13.87 -2.88
CA ARG A 134 -6.81 13.30 -3.93
C ARG A 134 -6.61 14.21 -5.14
N ARG A 135 -7.52 15.15 -5.42
CA ARG A 135 -7.35 16.14 -6.50
C ARG A 135 -6.30 17.22 -6.23
N GLN A 136 -5.79 17.30 -5.00
CA GLN A 136 -4.71 18.22 -4.61
C GLN A 136 -3.32 17.58 -4.80
N ASP A 137 -3.27 16.32 -5.25
CA ASP A 137 -2.06 15.50 -5.41
C ASP A 137 -1.33 15.71 -6.75
N TYR A 138 -1.68 16.75 -7.51
CA TYR A 138 -1.17 17.02 -8.86
C TYR A 138 -0.33 18.29 -8.93
#